data_AF-A0A7D5W187-F1
#
_entry.id   AF-A0A7D5W187-F1
#
_cell.length_a   1.000
_cell.length_b   1.000
_cell.length_c   1.000
_cell.angle_alpha   90.00
_cell.angle_beta   90.00
_cell.angle_gamma   90.00
#
_symmetry.space_group_name_H-M   'P 1'
#
loop_
_entity.id
_entity.type
_entity.pdbx_description
1 polymer ?
#
loop_
_entity_poly.entity_id
_entity_poly.type
_entity_poly.pdbx_seq_one_letter_code
_entity_poly.pdbx_strand_id
1 'polypeptide(L)'
;MSPWAGVAAGLVLIASHWATYEHGRSVELAKAGQQSAKRDSGDRLAEVIGERSARQEEHRRADAQQEARVKAHEERTIADAGAADANAAGQRLRSESTQFAAAVSCPGTDTAAVARGEAATRAAMVLSDLLSRSVETNRELAQAYDRARIAGEQCAREHDALVASERQ
;
A
#
# COMPACT_ATOMS: atom_id res chain seq x y z
N MET A 1 32.21 -93.52 -1.00
CA MET A 1 31.99 -92.14 -0.51
C MET A 1 30.69 -92.14 0.28
N SER A 2 30.67 -91.63 1.52
CA SER A 2 29.44 -91.68 2.33
C SER A 2 28.40 -90.68 1.77
N PRO A 3 27.13 -91.08 1.61
CA PRO A 3 26.10 -90.22 1.04
C PRO A 3 25.87 -88.93 1.85
N TRP A 4 26.19 -88.97 3.14
CA TRP A 4 26.08 -87.84 4.08
C TRP A 4 27.06 -86.69 3.80
N ALA A 5 28.26 -86.99 3.29
CA ALA A 5 29.25 -85.94 3.01
C ALA A 5 28.81 -85.02 1.86
N GLY A 6 28.14 -85.56 0.83
CA GLY A 6 27.60 -84.79 -0.28
C GLY A 6 26.44 -83.89 0.14
N VAL A 7 25.54 -84.39 1.01
CA VAL A 7 24.42 -83.60 1.55
C VAL A 7 24.93 -82.44 2.40
N ALA A 8 25.93 -82.69 3.27
CA ALA A 8 26.53 -81.63 4.10
C ALA A 8 27.18 -80.53 3.25
N ALA A 9 27.92 -80.90 2.20
CA ALA A 9 28.51 -79.93 1.28
C ALA A 9 27.45 -79.10 0.54
N GLY A 10 26.36 -79.74 0.09
CA GLY A 10 25.23 -79.05 -0.55
C GLY A 10 24.57 -78.03 0.37
N LEU A 11 24.34 -78.38 1.64
CA LEU A 11 23.75 -77.47 2.62
C LEU A 11 24.64 -76.25 2.91
N VAL A 12 25.96 -76.44 2.99
CA VAL A 12 26.93 -75.34 3.18
C VAL A 12 26.89 -74.37 1.99
N LEU A 13 26.80 -74.88 0.76
CA LEU A 13 26.68 -74.04 -0.44
C LEU A 13 25.38 -73.24 -0.48
N ILE A 14 24.26 -73.85 -0.07
CA ILE A 14 22.98 -73.15 0.01
C ILE A 14 23.01 -72.06 1.09
N ALA A 15 23.54 -72.37 2.27
CA ALA A 15 23.65 -71.42 3.37
C ALA A 15 24.58 -70.24 3.04
N SER A 16 25.71 -70.48 2.37
CA SER A 16 26.62 -69.41 1.95
C SER A 16 25.99 -68.53 0.87
N HIS A 17 25.32 -69.13 -0.12
CA HIS A 17 24.60 -68.38 -1.15
C HIS A 17 23.50 -67.50 -0.53
N TRP A 18 22.70 -68.06 0.37
CA TRP A 18 21.67 -67.31 1.08
C TRP A 18 22.24 -66.15 1.90
N ALA A 19 23.33 -66.39 2.65
CA ALA A 19 24.00 -65.34 3.43
C ALA A 19 24.50 -64.21 2.54
N THR A 20 25.09 -64.52 1.38
CA THR A 20 25.55 -63.50 0.42
C THR A 20 24.38 -62.71 -0.20
N TYR A 21 23.27 -63.38 -0.50
CA TYR A 21 22.07 -62.74 -1.03
C TYR A 21 21.43 -61.80 -0.01
N GLU A 22 21.25 -62.26 1.23
CA GLU A 22 20.66 -61.46 2.30
C GLU A 22 21.55 -60.24 2.63
N HIS A 23 22.87 -60.43 2.64
CA HIS A 23 23.82 -59.35 2.82
C HIS A 23 23.68 -58.30 1.70
N GLY A 24 23.65 -58.72 0.43
CA GLY A 24 23.44 -57.82 -0.70
C GLY A 24 22.12 -57.06 -0.60
N ARG A 25 21.02 -57.76 -0.28
CA ARG A 25 19.71 -57.13 -0.09
C ARG A 25 19.70 -56.10 1.04
N SER A 26 20.33 -56.41 2.17
CA SER A 26 20.43 -55.49 3.31
C SER A 26 21.22 -54.23 2.98
N VAL A 27 22.31 -54.36 2.20
CA VAL A 27 23.13 -53.22 1.76
C VAL A 27 22.36 -52.33 0.80
N GLU A 28 21.64 -52.91 -0.16
CA GLU A 28 20.82 -52.13 -1.10
C GLU A 28 19.68 -51.40 -0.39
N LEU A 29 19.00 -52.04 0.56
CA LEU A 29 17.97 -51.39 1.38
C LEU A 29 18.55 -50.26 2.24
N ALA A 30 19.73 -50.46 2.86
CA ALA A 30 20.39 -49.44 3.65
C ALA A 30 20.82 -48.24 2.78
N LYS A 31 21.37 -48.49 1.59
CA LYS A 31 21.78 -47.45 0.64
C LYS A 31 20.57 -46.68 0.10
N ALA A 32 19.50 -47.39 -0.27
CA ALA A 32 18.24 -46.78 -0.68
C ALA A 32 17.63 -45.93 0.44
N GLY A 33 17.63 -46.43 1.68
CA GLY A 33 17.16 -45.71 2.85
C GLY A 33 17.97 -44.43 3.11
N GLN A 34 19.30 -44.50 3.04
CA GLN A 34 20.17 -43.33 3.20
C GLN A 34 19.97 -42.30 2.09
N GLN A 35 19.83 -42.74 0.84
CA GLN A 35 19.54 -41.85 -0.28
C GLN A 35 18.15 -41.21 -0.15
N SER A 36 17.16 -41.95 0.34
CA SER A 36 15.83 -41.42 0.59
C SER A 36 15.84 -40.38 1.71
N ALA A 37 16.52 -40.63 2.82
CA ALA A 37 16.64 -39.69 3.93
C ALA A 37 17.37 -38.40 3.52
N LYS A 38 18.41 -38.48 2.68
CA LYS A 38 19.09 -37.30 2.13
C LYS A 38 18.18 -36.46 1.23
N ARG A 39 17.33 -37.10 0.43
CA ARG A 39 16.36 -36.39 -0.42
C ARG A 39 15.27 -35.74 0.45
N ASP A 40 14.67 -36.48 1.37
CA ASP A 40 13.62 -35.96 2.25
C ASP A 40 14.11 -34.77 3.08
N SER A 41 15.32 -34.84 3.65
CA SER A 41 15.91 -33.70 4.35
C SER A 41 16.20 -32.51 3.45
N GLY A 42 16.64 -32.74 2.20
CA GLY A 42 16.81 -31.69 1.19
C GLY A 42 15.49 -31.05 0.80
N ASP A 43 14.45 -31.85 0.56
CA ASP A 43 13.12 -31.40 0.17
C ASP A 43 12.48 -30.58 1.31
N ARG A 44 12.60 -31.03 2.56
CA ARG A 44 12.14 -30.27 3.74
C ARG A 44 12.88 -28.96 3.93
N LEU A 45 14.19 -28.95 3.69
CA LEU A 45 14.96 -27.71 3.76
C LEU A 45 14.53 -26.74 2.65
N ALA A 46 14.35 -27.24 1.43
CA ALA A 46 13.87 -26.44 0.30
C ALA A 46 12.47 -25.87 0.55
N GLU A 47 11.56 -26.67 1.12
CA GLU A 47 10.22 -26.25 1.53
C GLU A 47 10.28 -25.11 2.55
N VAL A 48 11.04 -25.27 3.64
CA VAL A 48 11.15 -24.24 4.70
C VAL A 48 11.82 -22.96 4.18
N ILE A 49 12.83 -23.06 3.33
CA ILE A 49 13.46 -21.89 2.71
C ILE A 49 12.45 -21.18 1.80
N GLY A 50 11.72 -21.92 0.97
CA GLY A 50 10.70 -21.39 0.08
C GLY A 50 9.58 -20.66 0.83
N GLU A 51 9.06 -21.27 1.91
CA GLU A 51 8.05 -20.65 2.77
C GLU A 51 8.56 -19.36 3.42
N ARG A 52 9.81 -19.37 3.93
CA ARG A 52 10.40 -18.17 4.54
C ARG A 52 10.59 -17.05 3.52
N SER A 53 11.09 -17.36 2.32
CA SER A 53 11.24 -16.36 1.27
C SER A 53 9.88 -15.79 0.83
N ALA A 54 8.86 -16.64 0.72
CA ALA A 54 7.51 -16.21 0.37
C ALA A 54 6.94 -15.27 1.44
N ARG A 55 7.03 -15.63 2.72
CA ARG A 55 6.57 -14.76 3.81
C ARG A 55 7.35 -13.46 3.90
N GLN A 56 8.66 -13.49 3.67
CA GLN A 56 9.48 -12.27 3.66
C GLN A 56 9.01 -11.31 2.55
N GLU A 57 8.70 -11.83 1.37
CA GLU A 57 8.18 -11.03 0.27
C GLU A 57 6.77 -10.51 0.56
N GLU A 58 5.91 -11.32 1.17
CA GLU A 58 4.58 -10.87 1.64
C GLU A 58 4.70 -9.73 2.66
N HIS A 59 5.60 -9.85 3.64
CA HIS A 59 5.88 -8.78 4.61
C HIS A 59 6.40 -7.51 3.93
N ARG A 60 7.35 -7.64 3.00
CA ARG A 60 7.89 -6.50 2.24
C ARG A 60 6.79 -5.76 1.47
N ARG A 61 5.88 -6.51 0.82
CA ARG A 61 4.74 -5.94 0.10
C ARG A 61 3.76 -5.25 1.05
N ALA A 62 3.45 -5.88 2.19
CA ALA A 62 2.57 -5.30 3.19
C ALA A 62 3.14 -4.00 3.78
N ASP A 63 4.45 -3.95 4.06
CA ASP A 63 5.12 -2.77 4.59
C ASP A 63 5.11 -1.61 3.58
N ALA A 64 5.43 -1.89 2.31
CA ALA A 64 5.38 -0.88 1.25
C ALA A 64 3.98 -0.27 1.07
N GLN A 65 2.94 -1.13 1.10
CA GLN A 65 1.55 -0.71 1.05
C GLN A 65 1.16 0.13 2.28
N GLN A 66 1.62 -0.26 3.47
CA GLN A 66 1.34 0.47 4.69
C GLN A 66 2.03 1.84 4.71
N GLU A 67 3.27 1.94 4.26
CA GLU A 67 3.99 3.22 4.12
C GLU A 67 3.25 4.15 3.14
N ALA A 68 2.82 3.64 1.98
CA ALA A 68 2.04 4.40 1.02
C ALA A 68 0.73 4.93 1.60
N ARG A 69 0.02 4.11 2.39
CA ARG A 69 -1.21 4.50 3.10
C ARG A 69 -0.97 5.58 4.15
N VAL A 70 0.06 5.42 4.98
CA VAL A 70 0.41 6.39 6.03
C VAL A 70 0.76 7.74 5.40
N LYS A 71 1.61 7.74 4.37
CA LYS A 71 1.98 8.96 3.65
C LYS A 71 0.78 9.65 3.00
N ALA A 72 -0.10 8.89 2.35
CA ALA A 72 -1.31 9.45 1.77
C ALA A 72 -2.26 10.03 2.84
N HIS A 73 -2.36 9.40 4.00
CA HIS A 73 -3.15 9.92 5.12
C HIS A 73 -2.55 11.23 5.67
N GLU A 74 -1.23 11.32 5.79
CA GLU A 74 -0.53 12.53 6.22
C GLU A 74 -0.76 13.68 5.22
N GLU A 75 -0.56 13.44 3.92
CA GLU A 75 -0.81 14.42 2.85
C GLU A 75 -2.25 14.93 2.87
N ARG A 76 -3.24 14.05 3.06
CA ARG A 76 -4.65 14.44 3.21
C ARG A 76 -4.89 15.30 4.44
N THR A 77 -4.31 14.93 5.57
CA THR A 77 -4.47 15.66 6.85
C THR A 77 -3.89 17.08 6.74
N ILE A 78 -2.73 17.22 6.10
CA ILE A 78 -2.11 18.54 5.85
C ILE A 78 -2.98 19.37 4.91
N ALA A 79 -3.49 18.78 3.83
CA ALA A 79 -4.38 19.46 2.89
C ALA A 79 -5.68 19.94 3.55
N ASP A 80 -6.30 19.10 4.39
CA ASP A 80 -7.53 19.42 5.12
C ASP A 80 -7.28 20.54 6.15
N ALA A 81 -6.16 20.50 6.88
CA ALA A 81 -5.76 21.57 7.81
C ALA A 81 -5.51 22.90 7.07
N GLY A 82 -4.79 22.86 5.95
CA GLY A 82 -4.54 24.03 5.10
C GLY A 82 -5.83 24.64 4.55
N ALA A 83 -6.79 23.80 4.15
CA ALA A 83 -8.11 24.25 3.70
C ALA A 83 -8.91 24.93 4.83
N ALA A 84 -8.85 24.40 6.05
CA ALA A 84 -9.48 25.00 7.22
C ALA A 84 -8.89 26.37 7.59
N ASP A 85 -7.56 26.47 7.61
CA ASP A 85 -6.84 27.73 7.88
C ASP A 85 -7.14 28.80 6.83
N ALA A 86 -7.13 28.43 5.55
CA ALA A 86 -7.49 29.34 4.46
C ALA A 86 -8.94 29.85 4.58
N ASN A 87 -9.88 28.98 4.97
CA ASN A 87 -11.26 29.37 5.21
C ASN A 87 -11.37 30.34 6.40
N ALA A 88 -10.68 30.05 7.51
CA ALA A 88 -10.68 30.92 8.69
C ALA A 88 -10.08 32.30 8.38
N ALA A 89 -8.96 32.36 7.64
CA ALA A 89 -8.38 33.62 7.16
C ALA A 89 -9.35 34.39 6.26
N GLY A 90 -10.03 33.69 5.34
CA GLY A 90 -11.06 34.29 4.48
C GLY A 90 -12.27 34.83 5.24
N GLN A 91 -12.68 34.19 6.34
CA GLN A 91 -13.75 34.70 7.21
C GLN A 91 -13.32 35.96 7.96
N ARG A 92 -12.09 36.00 8.52
CA ARG A 92 -11.55 37.20 9.17
C ARG A 92 -11.46 38.39 8.21
N LEU A 93 -10.90 38.18 7.02
CA LEU A 93 -10.79 39.22 6.00
C LEU A 93 -12.17 39.79 5.62
N ARG A 94 -13.18 38.93 5.46
CA ARG A 94 -14.57 39.38 5.20
C ARG A 94 -15.11 40.21 6.36
N SER A 95 -14.91 39.77 7.60
CA SER A 95 -15.33 40.51 8.79
C SER A 95 -14.67 41.89 8.87
N GLU A 96 -13.35 41.97 8.72
CA GLU A 96 -12.59 43.24 8.72
C GLU A 96 -13.04 44.17 7.60
N SER A 97 -13.25 43.63 6.40
CA SER A 97 -13.76 44.39 5.25
C SER A 97 -15.15 44.96 5.51
N THR A 98 -16.06 44.16 6.11
CA THR A 98 -17.41 44.64 6.47
C THR A 98 -17.37 45.71 7.56
N GLN A 99 -16.49 45.58 8.55
CA GLN A 99 -16.32 46.57 9.61
C GLN A 99 -15.71 47.87 9.07
N PHE A 100 -14.73 47.77 8.18
CA PHE A 100 -14.15 48.92 7.49
C PHE A 100 -15.20 49.64 6.64
N ALA A 101 -15.98 48.89 5.83
CA ALA A 101 -17.06 49.44 5.04
C ALA A 101 -18.09 50.18 5.90
N ALA A 102 -18.49 49.61 7.04
CA ALA A 102 -19.38 50.26 7.99
C ALA A 102 -18.78 51.55 8.58
N ALA A 103 -17.48 51.57 8.89
CA ALA A 103 -16.79 52.74 9.44
C ALA A 103 -16.68 53.91 8.44
N VAL A 104 -16.61 53.63 7.14
CA VAL A 104 -16.49 54.65 6.08
C VAL A 104 -17.84 55.06 5.45
N SER A 105 -18.95 54.41 5.83
CA SER A 105 -20.27 54.58 5.19
C SER A 105 -21.02 55.88 5.56
N CYS A 106 -20.42 56.82 6.30
CA CYS A 106 -21.09 58.08 6.65
C CYS A 106 -21.39 58.90 5.37
N PRO A 107 -22.67 59.11 4.98
CA PRO A 107 -22.99 59.88 3.79
C PRO A 107 -22.64 61.35 4.01
N GLY A 108 -21.92 61.97 3.07
CA GLY A 108 -21.81 63.42 3.01
C GLY A 108 -23.19 64.06 2.79
N THR A 109 -23.37 65.31 3.22
CA THR A 109 -24.65 66.04 3.16
C THR A 109 -25.16 66.36 1.75
N ASP A 110 -24.41 66.00 0.70
CA ASP A 110 -24.77 66.27 -0.70
C ASP A 110 -25.70 65.18 -1.26
N THR A 111 -27.01 65.49 -1.24
CA THR A 111 -28.09 64.61 -1.68
C THR A 111 -28.01 64.26 -3.18
N ALA A 112 -27.40 65.10 -4.02
CA ALA A 112 -27.23 64.83 -5.45
C ALA A 112 -26.09 63.83 -5.72
N ALA A 113 -25.08 63.80 -4.84
CA ALA A 113 -24.04 62.77 -4.87
C ALA A 113 -24.55 61.43 -4.34
N VAL A 114 -25.38 61.46 -3.28
CA VAL A 114 -26.04 60.26 -2.72
C VAL A 114 -26.96 59.59 -3.76
N ALA A 115 -27.79 60.36 -4.46
CA ALA A 115 -28.69 59.82 -5.49
C ALA A 115 -27.94 59.19 -6.68
N ARG A 116 -26.80 59.78 -7.10
CA ARG A 116 -25.92 59.18 -8.12
C ARG A 116 -25.18 57.94 -7.62
N GLY A 117 -24.85 57.89 -6.33
CA GLY A 117 -24.19 56.75 -5.69
C GLY A 117 -25.11 55.53 -5.54
N GLU A 118 -26.42 55.71 -5.43
CA GLU A 118 -27.37 54.62 -5.14
C GLU A 118 -27.37 53.52 -6.21
N ALA A 119 -27.30 53.90 -7.49
CA ALA A 119 -27.20 52.94 -8.61
C ALA A 119 -25.86 52.18 -8.58
N ALA A 120 -24.77 52.87 -8.24
CA ALA A 120 -23.44 52.26 -8.11
C ALA A 120 -23.39 51.29 -6.92
N THR A 121 -23.98 51.62 -5.77
CA THR A 121 -24.10 50.73 -4.62
C THR A 121 -24.92 49.48 -4.95
N ARG A 122 -26.03 49.63 -5.69
CA ARG A 122 -26.84 48.49 -6.15
C ARG A 122 -26.06 47.56 -7.07
N ALA A 123 -25.30 48.11 -8.01
CA ALA A 123 -24.41 47.34 -8.87
C ALA A 123 -23.29 46.65 -8.07
N ALA A 124 -22.70 47.34 -7.09
CA ALA A 124 -21.66 46.78 -6.23
C ALA A 124 -22.18 45.63 -5.35
N MET A 125 -23.42 45.71 -4.85
CA MET A 125 -24.05 44.61 -4.10
C MET A 125 -24.24 43.36 -4.96
N VAL A 126 -24.73 43.50 -6.19
CA VAL A 126 -24.88 42.37 -7.13
C VAL A 126 -23.52 41.79 -7.50
N LEU A 127 -22.53 42.63 -7.79
CA LEU A 127 -21.17 42.17 -8.09
C LEU A 127 -20.56 41.41 -6.90
N SER A 128 -20.79 41.88 -5.67
CA SER A 128 -20.29 41.23 -4.45
C SER A 128 -20.92 39.86 -4.22
N ASP A 129 -22.22 39.72 -4.50
CA ASP A 129 -22.91 38.42 -4.44
C ASP A 129 -22.37 37.44 -5.49
N LEU A 130 -22.23 37.90 -6.75
CA LEU A 130 -21.66 37.10 -7.84
C LEU A 130 -20.22 36.67 -7.54
N LEU A 131 -19.39 37.58 -7.04
CA LEU A 131 -18.01 37.28 -6.68
C LEU A 131 -17.96 36.29 -5.51
N SER A 132 -18.81 36.44 -4.50
CA SER A 132 -18.89 35.52 -3.37
C SER A 132 -19.25 34.11 -3.82
N ARG A 133 -20.26 33.99 -4.69
CA ARG A 133 -20.69 32.71 -5.25
C ARG A 133 -19.63 32.08 -6.15
N SER A 134 -18.96 32.89 -6.97
CA SER A 134 -17.86 32.45 -7.82
C SER A 134 -16.68 31.94 -6.99
N VAL A 135 -16.27 32.66 -5.95
CA VAL A 135 -15.17 32.25 -5.08
C VAL A 135 -15.54 30.97 -4.32
N GLU A 136 -16.79 30.81 -3.88
CA GLU A 136 -17.24 29.58 -3.23
C GLU A 136 -17.14 28.37 -4.17
N THR A 137 -17.67 28.47 -5.38
CA THR A 137 -17.53 27.39 -6.39
C THR A 137 -16.07 27.09 -6.70
N ASN A 138 -15.21 28.10 -6.82
CA ASN A 138 -13.79 27.90 -7.06
C ASN A 138 -13.10 27.18 -5.89
N ARG A 139 -13.49 27.44 -4.63
CA ARG A 139 -12.95 26.72 -3.46
C ARG A 139 -13.37 25.27 -3.43
N GLU A 140 -14.64 24.98 -3.69
CA GLU A 140 -15.14 23.61 -3.79
C GLU A 140 -14.40 22.83 -4.89
N LEU A 141 -14.20 23.47 -6.05
CA LEU A 141 -13.46 22.88 -7.16
C LEU A 141 -11.99 22.63 -6.80
N ALA A 142 -11.33 23.58 -6.13
CA ALA A 142 -9.95 23.43 -5.67
C ALA A 142 -9.81 22.26 -4.69
N GLN A 143 -10.70 22.15 -3.69
CA GLN A 143 -10.71 21.01 -2.76
C GLN A 143 -10.94 19.68 -3.47
N ALA A 144 -11.85 19.63 -4.43
CA ALA A 144 -12.10 18.43 -5.22
C ALA A 144 -10.85 18.03 -6.04
N TYR A 145 -10.18 19.01 -6.65
CA TYR A 145 -8.94 18.80 -7.39
C TYR A 145 -7.80 18.31 -6.50
N ASP A 146 -7.61 18.91 -5.32
CA ASP A 146 -6.58 18.48 -4.38
C ASP A 146 -6.80 17.04 -3.92
N ARG A 147 -8.05 16.68 -3.58
CA ARG A 147 -8.40 15.29 -3.24
C ARG A 147 -8.16 14.34 -4.41
N ALA A 148 -8.55 14.72 -5.62
CA ALA A 148 -8.34 13.91 -6.82
C ALA A 148 -6.85 13.72 -7.12
N ARG A 149 -6.04 14.77 -6.98
CA ARG A 149 -4.58 14.72 -7.16
C ARG A 149 -3.95 13.78 -6.14
N ILE A 150 -4.27 13.92 -4.85
CA ILE A 150 -3.74 13.06 -3.80
C ILE A 150 -4.13 11.59 -4.04
N ALA A 151 -5.38 11.32 -4.43
CA ALA A 151 -5.83 9.98 -4.77
C ALA A 151 -5.10 9.41 -6.00
N GLY A 152 -4.85 10.24 -7.02
CA GLY A 152 -4.09 9.87 -8.21
C GLY A 152 -2.63 9.55 -7.91
N GLU A 153 -1.98 10.39 -7.10
CA GLU A 153 -0.61 10.18 -6.62
C GLU A 153 -0.50 8.91 -5.77
N GLN A 154 -1.49 8.63 -4.92
CA GLN A 154 -1.58 7.37 -4.20
C GLN A 154 -1.68 6.20 -5.18
N CYS A 155 -2.61 6.24 -6.14
CA CYS A 155 -2.78 5.17 -7.13
C CYS A 155 -1.48 4.89 -7.91
N ALA A 156 -0.77 5.93 -8.33
CA ALA A 156 0.51 5.81 -9.01
C ALA A 156 1.58 5.12 -8.13
N ARG A 157 1.68 5.54 -6.86
CA ARG A 157 2.63 4.92 -5.90
C ARG A 157 2.31 3.45 -5.65
N GLU A 158 1.04 3.09 -5.50
CA GLU A 158 0.63 1.70 -5.31
C GLU A 158 0.93 0.86 -6.55
N HIS A 159 0.65 1.39 -7.75
CA HIS A 159 1.01 0.74 -9.01
C HIS A 159 2.53 0.53 -9.15
N ASP A 160 3.34 1.55 -8.85
CA ASP A 160 4.80 1.46 -8.92
C ASP A 160 5.34 0.43 -7.93
N ALA A 161 4.77 0.35 -6.72
CA ALA A 161 5.10 -0.67 -5.74
C ALA A 161 4.76 -2.09 -6.24
N LEU A 162 3.59 -2.26 -6.88
CA LEU A 162 3.19 -3.54 -7.48
C LEU A 162 4.14 -3.95 -8.62
N VAL A 163 4.40 -3.05 -9.58
CA VAL A 163 5.29 -3.34 -10.72
C VAL A 163 6.75 -3.57 -10.27
N ALA A 164 7.23 -2.86 -9.26
CA ALA A 164 8.54 -3.11 -8.68
C ALA A 164 8.63 -4.49 -8.01
N SER A 165 7.53 -5.00 -7.45
CA SER A 165 7.45 -6.34 -6.86
C SER A 165 7.40 -7.47 -7.90
N GLU A 166 6.97 -7.19 -9.13
CA GLU A 166 6.90 -8.17 -10.24
C GLU A 166 8.23 -8.32 -11.00
N ARG A 167 9.11 -7.30 -10.96
CA ARG A 167 10.41 -7.33 -11.66
C ARG A 167 11.53 -7.99 -10.85
N GLN A 168 11.31 -8.30 -9.58
CA GLN A 168 12.28 -8.97 -8.70
C GLN A 168 11.97 -10.46 -8.62
#